data_AF-A0A7X6PK32-F1
#
_entry.id   AF-A0A7X6PK32-F1
#
_cell.length_a   1.000
_cell.length_b   1.000
_cell.length_c   1.000
_cell.angle_alpha   90.00
_cell.angle_beta   90.00
_cell.angle_gamma   90.00
#
_symmetry.space_group_name_H-M   'P 1'
#
loop_
_entity.id
_entity.type
_entity.pdbx_description
1 polymer ?
#
loop_
_entity_poly.entity_id
_entity_poly.type
_entity_poly.pdbx_seq_one_letter_code
_entity_poly.pdbx_strand_id
1 'polypeptide(L)'
;MLSRSTIYQVVYDYLVNNEGIKNIDALLEKWEATDPTKAISGAPALITLCAALRDDMRTESNKASGKANIEKAKRAIIKTAPEHRRQLQGAFFSGGKQCACDGYRAIRLNTPIDLPAPPEPCTVDIGRLFADAQHNATTPLETPSQGELKSYIKITKAENKAKYGKSASRQRVLWDFGEDRPVVNAVYLLDILTAFPDAAITCSTMTAPLYFSHADGEAILLPVRTNK
;
A
#
# COMPACT_ATOMS: atom_id res chain seq x y z
N MET A 1 -21.41 -22.78 11.62
CA MET A 1 -20.20 -22.52 10.81
C MET A 1 -19.11 -22.10 11.79
N LEU A 2 -17.90 -22.68 11.74
CA LEU A 2 -16.81 -22.31 12.66
C LEU A 2 -16.30 -20.90 12.33
N SER A 3 -15.90 -20.12 13.35
CA SER A 3 -15.32 -18.80 13.15
C SER A 3 -13.90 -18.90 12.58
N ARG A 4 -13.43 -17.90 11.81
CA ARG A 4 -12.06 -17.87 11.28
C ARG A 4 -11.01 -18.00 12.39
N SER A 5 -11.21 -17.31 13.52
CA SER A 5 -10.32 -17.42 14.68
C SER A 5 -10.27 -18.83 15.25
N THR A 6 -11.40 -19.55 15.27
CA THR A 6 -11.46 -20.94 15.71
C THR A 6 -10.69 -21.85 14.75
N ILE A 7 -10.87 -21.67 13.43
CA ILE A 7 -10.14 -22.45 12.42
C ILE A 7 -8.64 -22.17 12.51
N TYR A 8 -8.25 -20.89 12.66
CA TYR A 8 -6.85 -20.50 12.86
C TYR A 8 -6.23 -21.21 14.05
N GLN A 9 -6.89 -21.18 15.22
CA GLN A 9 -6.36 -21.79 16.44
C GLN A 9 -6.18 -23.31 16.28
N VAL A 10 -7.16 -24.00 15.69
CA VAL A 10 -7.08 -25.46 15.46
C VAL A 10 -5.92 -25.82 14.55
N VAL A 11 -5.72 -25.09 13.45
CA VAL A 11 -4.62 -25.36 12.51
C VAL A 11 -3.27 -25.00 13.15
N TYR A 12 -3.20 -23.89 13.89
CA TYR A 12 -2.01 -23.47 14.62
C TYR A 12 -1.59 -24.52 15.64
N ASP A 13 -2.53 -24.98 16.47
CA ASP A 13 -2.27 -25.99 17.50
C ASP A 13 -1.84 -27.32 16.89
N TYR A 14 -2.42 -27.71 15.74
CA TYR A 14 -1.98 -28.89 15.00
C TYR A 14 -0.52 -28.77 14.53
N LEU A 15 -0.15 -27.63 13.95
CA LEU A 15 1.20 -27.38 13.46
C LEU A 15 2.25 -27.38 14.59
N VAL A 16 1.91 -26.82 15.74
CA VAL A 16 2.81 -26.77 16.90
C VAL A 16 2.91 -28.12 17.58
N ASN A 17 1.77 -28.75 17.90
CA ASN A 17 1.74 -29.92 18.78
C ASN A 17 1.90 -31.24 18.04
N ASN A 18 1.38 -31.37 16.82
CA ASN A 18 1.40 -32.63 16.07
C ASN A 18 2.53 -32.67 15.03
N GLU A 19 2.73 -31.59 14.27
CA GLU A 19 3.82 -31.49 13.29
C GLU A 19 5.15 -31.05 13.94
N GLY A 20 5.13 -30.63 15.20
CA GLY A 20 6.32 -30.25 15.96
C GLY A 20 7.03 -28.99 15.43
N ILE A 21 6.31 -28.13 14.70
CA ILE A 21 6.90 -26.92 14.10
C ILE A 21 7.17 -25.89 15.19
N LYS A 22 8.45 -25.71 15.49
CA LYS A 22 8.93 -24.68 16.40
C LYS A 22 8.95 -23.32 15.69
N ASN A 23 8.65 -22.24 16.42
CA ASN A 23 8.67 -20.86 15.93
C ASN A 23 7.71 -20.58 14.76
N ILE A 24 6.52 -21.18 14.78
CA ILE A 24 5.47 -20.92 13.78
C ILE A 24 5.17 -19.42 13.64
N ASP A 25 5.21 -18.63 14.71
CA ASP A 25 4.99 -17.18 14.65
C ASP A 25 6.03 -16.47 13.78
N ALA A 26 7.31 -16.84 13.93
CA ALA A 26 8.40 -16.30 13.13
C ALA A 26 8.31 -16.75 11.66
N LEU A 27 7.76 -17.94 11.40
CA LEU A 27 7.45 -18.39 10.04
C LEU A 27 6.31 -17.56 9.45
N LEU A 28 5.20 -17.40 10.18
CA LEU A 28 4.03 -16.63 9.74
C LEU A 28 4.31 -15.13 9.59
N GLU A 29 5.31 -14.59 10.26
CA GLU A 29 5.78 -13.21 10.06
C GLU A 29 6.56 -13.02 8.76
N LYS A 30 7.27 -14.05 8.30
CA LYS A 30 8.09 -14.02 7.08
C LYS A 30 7.37 -14.57 5.85
N TRP A 31 6.26 -15.28 6.06
CA TRP A 31 5.51 -15.94 5.01
C TRP A 31 4.66 -14.90 4.26
N GLU A 32 4.99 -14.65 3.00
CA GLU A 32 4.11 -13.88 2.11
C GLU A 32 2.81 -14.64 1.93
N ALA A 33 1.65 -13.98 2.09
CA ALA A 33 0.36 -14.60 1.83
C ALA A 33 0.28 -15.08 0.37
N THR A 34 0.66 -16.34 0.15
CA THR A 34 0.50 -17.04 -1.11
C THR A 34 -0.85 -17.73 -1.13
N ASP A 35 -1.38 -17.94 -2.33
CA ASP A 35 -2.65 -18.63 -2.52
C ASP A 35 -2.55 -20.05 -1.92
N PRO A 36 -3.34 -20.38 -0.87
CA PRO A 36 -3.29 -21.69 -0.22
C PRO A 36 -3.66 -22.83 -1.17
N THR A 37 -4.37 -22.54 -2.27
CA THR A 37 -4.69 -23.54 -3.29
C THR A 37 -3.48 -23.93 -4.15
N LYS A 38 -2.38 -23.18 -4.07
CA LYS A 38 -1.12 -23.45 -4.76
C LYS A 38 -0.06 -24.11 -3.88
N ALA A 39 -0.37 -24.34 -2.60
CA ALA A 39 0.56 -24.94 -1.66
C ALA A 39 0.66 -26.47 -1.87
N ILE A 40 1.86 -27.00 -1.62
CA ILE A 40 2.15 -28.45 -1.64
C ILE A 40 1.47 -29.09 -0.42
N SER A 41 0.97 -30.33 -0.56
CA SER A 41 0.24 -31.05 0.49
C SER A 41 1.02 -31.18 1.82
N GLY A 42 0.28 -31.38 2.91
CA GLY A 42 0.85 -31.56 4.26
C GLY A 42 1.10 -30.24 5.00
N ALA A 43 2.12 -30.21 5.87
CA ALA A 43 2.44 -29.07 6.72
C ALA A 43 2.61 -27.71 5.97
N PRO A 44 3.22 -27.62 4.77
CA PRO A 44 3.31 -26.36 4.03
C PRO A 44 1.95 -25.77 3.63
N ALA A 45 0.97 -26.59 3.26
CA ALA A 45 -0.39 -26.15 2.97
C ALA A 45 -1.09 -25.60 4.21
N LEU A 46 -0.91 -26.26 5.36
CA LEU A 46 -1.46 -25.81 6.63
C LEU A 46 -0.84 -24.49 7.10
N ILE A 47 0.48 -24.30 6.92
CA ILE A 47 1.12 -23.02 7.23
C ILE A 47 0.60 -21.90 6.31
N THR A 48 0.43 -22.18 5.02
CA THR A 48 -0.13 -21.22 4.06
C THR A 48 -1.58 -20.85 4.44
N LEU A 49 -2.38 -21.83 4.88
CA LEU A 49 -3.72 -21.60 5.39
C LEU A 49 -3.71 -20.73 6.67
N CYS A 50 -2.82 -21.01 7.62
CA CYS A 50 -2.65 -20.16 8.81
C CYS A 50 -2.29 -18.72 8.46
N ALA A 51 -1.37 -18.51 7.51
CA ALA A 51 -0.98 -17.19 7.05
C ALA A 51 -2.15 -16.44 6.40
N ALA A 52 -2.92 -17.12 5.55
CA ALA A 52 -4.11 -16.55 4.91
C ALA A 52 -5.20 -16.20 5.95
N LEU A 53 -5.48 -17.09 6.92
CA LEU A 53 -6.44 -16.83 7.98
C LEU A 53 -6.02 -15.65 8.86
N ARG A 54 -4.73 -15.53 9.19
CA ARG A 54 -4.18 -14.40 9.92
C ARG A 54 -4.40 -13.11 9.13
N ASP A 55 -4.11 -13.10 7.83
CA ASP A 55 -4.28 -11.92 6.98
C ASP A 55 -5.75 -11.51 6.80
N ASP A 56 -6.66 -12.47 6.69
CA ASP A 56 -8.10 -12.26 6.71
C ASP A 56 -8.52 -11.58 8.02
N MET A 57 -8.06 -12.09 9.17
CA MET A 57 -8.37 -11.51 10.48
C MET A 57 -7.89 -10.06 10.60
N ARG A 58 -6.70 -9.73 10.07
CA ARG A 58 -6.23 -8.33 10.01
C ARG A 58 -7.19 -7.46 9.21
N THR A 59 -7.60 -7.94 8.04
CA THR A 59 -8.51 -7.24 7.14
C THR A 59 -9.86 -6.98 7.81
N GLU A 60 -10.39 -7.97 8.53
CA GLU A 60 -11.63 -7.83 9.29
C GLU A 60 -11.51 -6.85 10.45
N SER A 61 -10.39 -6.89 11.19
CA SER A 61 -10.10 -5.95 12.28
C SER A 61 -10.01 -4.51 11.78
N ASN A 62 -9.29 -4.28 10.68
CA ASN A 62 -9.17 -2.96 10.06
C ASN A 62 -10.50 -2.47 9.50
N LYS A 63 -11.34 -3.37 8.96
CA LYS A 63 -12.69 -3.02 8.51
C LYS A 63 -13.59 -2.65 9.69
N ALA A 64 -13.55 -3.40 10.79
CA ALA A 64 -14.32 -3.14 11.99
C ALA A 64 -13.93 -1.80 12.65
N SER A 65 -12.68 -1.37 12.53
CA SER A 65 -12.18 -0.07 13.00
C SER A 65 -12.39 1.09 12.01
N GLY A 66 -13.09 0.85 10.89
CA GLY A 66 -13.35 1.88 9.87
C GLY A 66 -12.12 2.25 9.03
N LYS A 67 -11.04 1.47 9.08
CA LYS A 67 -9.77 1.72 8.39
C LYS A 67 -9.58 0.88 7.12
N ALA A 68 -10.64 0.27 6.59
CA ALA A 68 -10.61 -0.56 5.37
C ALA A 68 -9.99 0.15 4.16
N ASN A 69 -10.29 1.43 3.94
CA ASN A 69 -9.74 2.15 2.80
C ASN A 69 -8.24 2.45 2.94
N ILE A 70 -7.80 2.79 4.16
CA ILE A 70 -6.39 3.00 4.49
C ILE A 70 -5.61 1.69 4.35
N GLU A 71 -6.17 0.59 4.85
CA GLU A 71 -5.62 -0.76 4.69
C GLU A 71 -5.44 -1.12 3.21
N LYS A 72 -6.48 -0.93 2.40
CA LYS A 72 -6.45 -1.20 0.96
C LYS A 72 -5.36 -0.40 0.25
N ALA A 73 -5.26 0.91 0.54
CA ALA A 73 -4.27 1.78 -0.07
C ALA A 73 -2.83 1.39 0.33
N LYS A 74 -2.59 1.11 1.62
CA LYS A 74 -1.25 0.68 2.10
C LYS A 74 -0.88 -0.70 1.56
N ARG A 75 -1.82 -1.64 1.44
CA ARG A 75 -1.57 -2.93 0.77
C ARG A 75 -1.21 -2.75 -0.70
N ALA A 76 -1.86 -1.81 -1.40
CA ALA A 76 -1.49 -1.49 -2.77
C ALA A 76 -0.04 -0.98 -2.87
N ILE A 77 0.40 -0.11 -1.94
CA ILE A 77 1.79 0.34 -1.83
C ILE A 77 2.75 -0.82 -1.58
N ILE A 78 2.47 -1.65 -0.57
CA ILE A 78 3.32 -2.80 -0.19
C ILE A 78 3.47 -3.77 -1.38
N LYS A 79 2.37 -4.03 -2.11
CA LYS A 79 2.37 -4.90 -3.27
C LYS A 79 3.14 -4.32 -4.47
N THR A 80 3.23 -3.00 -4.59
CA THR A 80 3.97 -2.33 -5.67
C THR A 80 5.44 -2.10 -5.34
N ALA A 81 5.88 -2.43 -4.12
CA ALA A 81 7.27 -2.36 -3.74
C ALA A 81 8.14 -3.27 -4.66
N PRO A 82 9.29 -2.76 -5.17
CA PRO A 82 10.17 -3.57 -6.01
C PRO A 82 10.67 -4.82 -5.29
N GLU A 83 10.73 -5.97 -5.98
CA GLU A 83 11.17 -7.26 -5.40
C GLU A 83 12.57 -7.18 -4.76
N HIS A 84 13.48 -6.41 -5.35
CA HIS A 84 14.83 -6.21 -4.82
C HIS A 84 14.89 -5.29 -3.59
N ARG A 85 13.76 -4.68 -3.18
CA ARG A 85 13.64 -3.79 -2.02
C ARG A 85 12.74 -4.41 -0.97
N ARG A 86 13.17 -5.55 -0.44
CA ARG A 86 12.43 -6.35 0.56
C ARG A 86 12.07 -5.54 1.81
N GLN A 87 12.89 -4.57 2.18
CA GLN A 87 12.63 -3.65 3.28
C GLN A 87 11.39 -2.74 3.10
N LEU A 88 10.84 -2.66 1.88
CA LEU A 88 9.63 -1.91 1.56
C LEU A 88 8.37 -2.78 1.46
N GLN A 89 8.52 -4.11 1.55
CA GLN A 89 7.44 -5.08 1.41
C GLN A 89 6.65 -5.28 2.72
N GLY A 90 6.29 -4.18 3.38
CA GLY A 90 5.50 -4.20 4.60
C GLY A 90 5.33 -2.82 5.23
N ALA A 91 4.60 -2.77 6.34
CA ALA A 91 4.44 -1.59 7.16
C ALA A 91 5.56 -1.51 8.21
N PHE A 92 6.22 -0.36 8.33
CA PHE A 92 7.31 -0.14 9.27
C PHE A 92 7.06 1.12 10.12
N PHE A 93 7.79 1.28 11.22
CA PHE A 93 7.66 2.46 12.08
C PHE A 93 8.84 3.41 11.89
N SER A 94 8.54 4.71 11.80
CA SER A 94 9.53 5.77 11.76
C SER A 94 9.01 6.96 12.57
N GLY A 95 9.77 7.41 13.57
CA GLY A 95 9.34 8.49 14.46
C GLY A 95 8.03 8.20 15.20
N GLY A 96 7.80 6.95 15.60
CA GLY A 96 6.57 6.51 16.28
C GLY A 96 5.33 6.38 15.38
N LYS A 97 5.42 6.74 14.09
CA LYS A 97 4.31 6.64 13.14
C LYS A 97 4.49 5.44 12.19
N GLN A 98 3.40 4.75 11.88
CA GLN A 98 3.42 3.62 10.95
C GLN A 98 3.40 4.10 9.50
N CYS A 99 4.39 3.69 8.73
CA CYS A 99 4.63 4.08 7.35
C CYS A 99 4.50 2.89 6.38
N ALA A 100 4.24 3.18 5.10
CA ALA A 100 4.44 2.25 3.99
C ALA A 100 4.85 3.07 2.75
N CYS A 101 5.79 2.57 1.95
CA CYS A 101 6.23 3.24 0.72
C CYS A 101 6.74 2.24 -0.33
N ASP A 102 6.70 2.62 -1.61
CA ASP A 102 7.16 1.79 -2.74
C ASP A 102 8.27 2.45 -3.58
N GLY A 103 8.76 3.62 -3.13
CA GLY A 103 9.74 4.44 -3.84
C GLY A 103 9.13 5.50 -4.76
N TYR A 104 7.82 5.48 -5.01
CA TYR A 104 7.09 6.51 -5.77
C TYR A 104 6.07 7.26 -4.93
N ARG A 105 5.61 6.65 -3.84
CA ARG A 105 4.66 7.22 -2.89
C ARG A 105 4.92 6.68 -1.50
N ALA A 106 4.44 7.40 -0.49
CA ALA A 106 4.40 6.91 0.87
C ALA A 106 3.17 7.42 1.62
N ILE A 107 2.69 6.62 2.58
CA ILE A 107 1.65 7.00 3.54
C ILE A 107 2.21 6.81 4.94
N ARG A 108 2.03 7.82 5.80
CA ARG A 108 2.38 7.83 7.22
C ARG A 108 1.13 8.09 8.05
N LEU A 109 0.80 7.17 8.95
CA LEU A 109 -0.42 7.23 9.76
C LEU A 109 -0.15 7.80 11.15
N ASN A 110 -1.11 8.57 11.68
CA ASN A 110 -1.09 9.03 13.06
C ASN A 110 -1.45 7.88 14.03
N THR A 111 -2.40 7.02 13.63
CA THR A 111 -2.78 5.81 14.39
C THR A 111 -2.44 4.57 13.55
N PRO A 112 -1.65 3.63 14.09
CA PRO A 112 -1.27 2.41 13.36
C PRO A 112 -2.49 1.52 13.11
N ILE A 113 -2.41 0.74 12.03
CA ILE A 113 -3.40 -0.31 11.69
C ILE A 113 -2.69 -1.66 11.57
N ASP A 114 -3.46 -2.75 11.57
CA ASP A 114 -2.88 -4.09 11.50
C ASP A 114 -2.44 -4.42 10.07
N LEU A 115 -1.13 -4.45 9.83
CA LEU A 115 -0.52 -4.74 8.54
C LEU A 115 0.74 -5.59 8.75
N PRO A 116 1.10 -6.43 7.77
CA PRO A 116 2.34 -7.21 7.85
C PRO A 116 3.57 -6.29 7.93
N ALA A 117 4.53 -6.67 8.77
CA ALA A 117 5.84 -6.04 8.83
C ALA A 117 6.69 -6.41 7.59
N PRO A 118 7.66 -5.59 7.18
CA PRO A 118 8.57 -5.96 6.11
C PRO A 118 9.48 -7.13 6.55
N PRO A 119 9.91 -7.98 5.60
CA PRO A 119 10.85 -9.07 5.87
C PRO A 119 12.25 -8.58 6.29
N GLU A 120 12.60 -7.32 6.01
CA GLU A 120 13.87 -6.70 6.35
C GLU A 120 13.62 -5.30 6.96
N PRO A 121 14.46 -4.84 7.90
CA PRO A 121 14.32 -3.49 8.46
C PRO A 121 14.43 -2.40 7.39
N CYS A 122 13.49 -1.45 7.41
CA CYS A 122 13.52 -0.31 6.49
C CYS A 122 14.67 0.65 6.83
N THR A 123 15.55 0.89 5.86
CA THR A 123 16.69 1.81 5.95
C THR A 123 16.42 3.19 5.36
N VAL A 124 15.23 3.39 4.77
CA VAL A 124 14.84 4.67 4.17
C VAL A 124 14.51 5.66 5.27
N ASP A 125 15.17 6.81 5.25
CA ASP A 125 14.79 7.96 6.09
C ASP A 125 13.51 8.62 5.56
N ILE A 126 12.39 7.93 5.77
CA ILE A 126 11.07 8.41 5.37
C ILE A 126 10.69 9.66 6.17
N GLY A 127 11.21 9.79 7.40
CA GLY A 127 10.97 10.94 8.27
C GLY A 127 11.43 12.23 7.61
N ARG A 128 12.66 12.23 7.09
CA ARG A 128 13.21 13.35 6.33
C ARG A 128 12.43 13.64 5.06
N LEU A 129 12.03 12.62 4.29
CA LEU A 129 11.24 12.82 3.06
C LEU A 129 9.91 13.55 3.33
N PHE A 130 9.23 13.19 4.42
CA PHE A 130 8.01 13.89 4.84
C PHE A 130 8.31 15.30 5.35
N ALA A 131 9.37 15.49 6.14
CA ALA A 131 9.76 16.81 6.64
C ALA A 131 10.07 17.78 5.48
N ASP A 132 10.85 17.31 4.50
CA ASP A 132 11.19 18.08 3.31
C ASP A 132 9.94 18.38 2.46
N ALA A 133 9.04 17.40 2.27
CA ALA A 133 7.80 17.61 1.51
C ALA A 133 6.85 18.61 2.22
N GLN A 134 6.72 18.51 3.54
CA GLN A 134 5.92 19.42 4.35
C GLN A 134 6.50 20.84 4.36
N HIS A 135 7.83 20.97 4.49
CA HIS A 135 8.48 22.28 4.45
C HIS A 135 8.27 22.98 3.09
N ASN A 136 8.24 22.20 2.01
CA ASN A 136 8.04 22.69 0.66
C ASN A 136 6.55 22.72 0.22
N ALA A 137 5.59 22.51 1.13
CA ALA A 137 4.17 22.50 0.84
C ALA A 137 3.60 23.93 0.65
N THR A 138 3.99 24.61 -0.44
CA THR A 138 3.69 26.05 -0.61
C THR A 138 2.42 26.35 -1.39
N THR A 139 2.13 25.55 -2.43
CA THR A 139 1.09 25.90 -3.40
C THR A 139 -0.02 24.84 -3.38
N PRO A 140 -1.26 25.21 -3.02
CA PRO A 140 -2.40 24.30 -3.08
C PRO A 140 -2.66 23.81 -4.51
N LEU A 141 -3.12 22.56 -4.61
CA LEU A 141 -3.66 21.96 -5.82
C LEU A 141 -5.14 21.65 -5.64
N GLU A 142 -5.91 21.75 -6.71
CA GLU A 142 -7.30 21.31 -6.70
C GLU A 142 -7.35 19.77 -6.60
N THR A 143 -8.01 19.27 -5.57
CA THR A 143 -8.14 17.83 -5.34
C THR A 143 -9.19 17.25 -6.27
N PRO A 144 -8.84 16.36 -7.22
CA PRO A 144 -9.83 15.72 -8.06
C PRO A 144 -10.71 14.79 -7.25
N SER A 145 -11.99 14.69 -7.63
CA SER A 145 -12.88 13.73 -6.96
C SER A 145 -12.43 12.30 -7.26
N GLN A 146 -12.63 11.38 -6.31
CA GLN A 146 -12.32 9.96 -6.57
C GLN A 146 -13.12 9.38 -7.75
N GLY A 147 -14.35 9.85 -7.97
CA GLY A 147 -15.21 9.42 -9.06
C GLY A 147 -14.66 9.83 -10.42
N GLU A 148 -14.22 11.08 -10.53
CA GLU A 148 -13.55 11.62 -11.71
C GLU A 148 -12.26 10.86 -12.00
N LEU A 149 -11.40 10.70 -11.00
CA LEU A 149 -10.11 10.02 -11.17
C LEU A 149 -10.28 8.55 -11.59
N LYS A 150 -11.25 7.83 -11.00
CA LYS A 150 -11.61 6.46 -11.42
C LYS A 150 -12.08 6.41 -12.87
N SER A 151 -12.91 7.37 -13.27
CA SER A 151 -13.47 7.44 -14.62
C SER A 151 -12.38 7.73 -15.65
N TYR A 152 -11.53 8.72 -15.36
CA TYR A 152 -10.36 9.06 -16.15
C TYR A 152 -9.43 7.85 -16.34
N ILE A 153 -9.03 7.18 -15.26
CA ILE A 153 -8.16 6.00 -15.33
C ILE A 153 -8.77 4.90 -16.21
N LYS A 154 -10.07 4.67 -16.09
CA LYS A 154 -10.77 3.65 -16.89
C LYS A 154 -10.76 4.00 -18.37
N ILE A 155 -11.08 5.24 -18.73
CA ILE A 155 -11.11 5.74 -20.10
C ILE A 155 -9.70 5.66 -20.71
N THR A 156 -8.69 6.23 -20.06
CA THR A 156 -7.31 6.23 -20.56
C THR A 156 -6.74 4.81 -20.70
N LYS A 157 -7.08 3.88 -19.80
CA LYS A 157 -6.69 2.47 -19.96
C LYS A 157 -7.34 1.82 -21.18
N ALA A 158 -8.61 2.13 -21.46
CA ALA A 158 -9.30 1.63 -22.64
C ALA A 158 -8.69 2.19 -23.94
N GLU A 159 -8.38 3.49 -23.97
CA GLU A 159 -7.68 4.14 -25.07
C GLU A 159 -6.29 3.55 -25.30
N ASN A 160 -5.52 3.36 -24.22
CA ASN A 160 -4.21 2.71 -24.30
C ASN A 160 -4.32 1.28 -24.83
N LYS A 161 -5.37 0.54 -24.46
CA LYS A 161 -5.63 -0.81 -25.00
C LYS A 161 -5.94 -0.77 -26.49
N ALA A 162 -6.74 0.19 -26.94
CA ALA A 162 -7.04 0.37 -28.35
C ALA A 162 -5.79 0.76 -29.17
N LYS A 163 -4.95 1.66 -28.63
CA LYS A 163 -3.78 2.19 -29.33
C LYS A 163 -2.57 1.26 -29.32
N TYR A 164 -2.31 0.58 -28.20
CA TYR A 164 -1.06 -0.17 -27.97
C TYR A 164 -1.25 -1.68 -27.79
N GLY A 165 -2.50 -2.19 -27.82
CA GLY A 165 -2.80 -3.61 -27.74
C GLY A 165 -2.15 -4.30 -26.52
N LYS A 166 -1.31 -5.30 -26.77
CA LYS A 166 -0.60 -6.06 -25.72
C LYS A 166 0.37 -5.21 -24.88
N SER A 167 0.83 -4.08 -25.42
CA SER A 167 1.76 -3.16 -24.73
C SER A 167 1.05 -2.12 -23.86
N ALA A 168 -0.29 -2.10 -23.85
CA ALA A 168 -1.07 -1.13 -23.10
C ALA A 168 -0.82 -1.17 -21.58
N SER A 169 -0.50 -2.35 -21.03
CA SER A 169 -0.18 -2.51 -19.61
C SER A 169 1.11 -1.80 -19.17
N ARG A 170 2.00 -1.47 -20.12
CA ARG A 170 3.24 -0.72 -19.86
C ARG A 170 3.03 0.80 -19.88
N GLN A 171 1.86 1.26 -20.35
CA GLN A 171 1.56 2.67 -20.43
C GLN A 171 1.11 3.19 -19.08
N ARG A 172 1.77 4.25 -18.62
CA ARG A 172 1.37 4.96 -17.40
C ARG A 172 0.14 5.79 -17.69
N VAL A 173 -0.82 5.77 -16.77
CA VAL A 173 -1.92 6.73 -16.76
C VAL A 173 -1.46 7.91 -15.93
N LEU A 174 -1.34 9.06 -16.55
CA LEU A 174 -0.81 10.27 -15.93
C LEU A 174 -1.96 11.24 -15.64
N TRP A 175 -1.96 11.83 -14.46
CA TRP A 175 -2.84 12.94 -14.10
C TRP A 175 -2.05 14.24 -14.16
N ASP A 176 -2.52 15.18 -14.96
CA ASP A 176 -1.92 16.49 -15.14
C ASP A 176 -2.74 17.52 -14.35
N PHE A 177 -2.11 18.19 -13.39
CA PHE A 177 -2.76 19.22 -12.57
C PHE A 177 -2.87 20.58 -13.28
N GLY A 178 -2.42 20.68 -14.54
CA GLY A 178 -2.53 21.87 -15.36
C GLY A 178 -1.18 22.55 -15.63
N GLU A 179 -1.24 23.74 -16.21
CA GLU A 179 -0.05 24.53 -16.57
C GLU A 179 0.80 24.86 -15.32
N ASP A 180 2.12 24.71 -15.46
CA ASP A 180 3.12 24.85 -14.38
C ASP A 180 2.88 23.99 -13.13
N ARG A 181 2.06 22.94 -13.25
CA ARG A 181 1.78 21.98 -12.17
C ARG A 181 2.45 20.63 -12.43
N PRO A 182 2.76 19.87 -11.36
CA PRO A 182 3.33 18.54 -11.50
C PRO A 182 2.35 17.59 -12.20
N VAL A 183 2.93 16.62 -12.92
CA VAL A 183 2.20 15.48 -13.48
C VAL A 183 2.50 14.25 -12.61
N VAL A 184 1.47 13.47 -12.25
CA VAL A 184 1.63 12.30 -11.37
C VAL A 184 1.03 11.04 -11.97
N ASN A 185 1.35 9.88 -11.42
CA ASN A 185 0.63 8.65 -11.78
C ASN A 185 -0.79 8.69 -11.18
N ALA A 186 -1.82 8.65 -12.04
CA ALA A 186 -3.21 8.76 -11.63
C ALA A 186 -3.66 7.62 -10.70
N VAL A 187 -3.15 6.41 -10.90
CA VAL A 187 -3.46 5.26 -10.03
C VAL A 187 -2.88 5.47 -8.63
N TYR A 188 -1.69 6.07 -8.56
CA TYR A 188 -1.05 6.34 -7.28
C TYR A 188 -1.76 7.45 -6.51
N LEU A 189 -2.17 8.50 -7.21
CA LEU A 189 -3.03 9.54 -6.66
C LEU A 189 -4.34 8.96 -6.12
N LEU A 190 -4.98 8.05 -6.86
CA LEU A 190 -6.24 7.43 -6.45
C LEU A 190 -6.10 6.60 -5.18
N ASP A 191 -5.01 5.83 -5.03
CA ASP A 191 -4.79 5.04 -3.82
C ASP A 191 -4.60 5.95 -2.59
N ILE A 192 -3.88 7.07 -2.73
CA ILE A 192 -3.73 8.07 -1.65
C ILE A 192 -5.08 8.70 -1.31
N LEU A 193 -5.85 9.15 -2.30
CA LEU A 193 -7.18 9.73 -2.07
C LEU A 193 -8.20 8.69 -1.58
N THR A 194 -7.97 7.40 -1.81
CA THR A 194 -8.76 6.33 -1.20
C THR A 194 -8.48 6.26 0.30
N ALA A 195 -7.21 6.33 0.70
CA ALA A 195 -6.82 6.41 2.11
C ALA A 195 -7.30 7.70 2.78
N PHE A 196 -7.17 8.84 2.10
CA PHE A 196 -7.42 10.18 2.61
C PHE A 196 -8.34 10.96 1.65
N PRO A 197 -9.66 10.75 1.70
CA PRO A 197 -10.62 11.30 0.73
C PRO A 197 -10.63 12.81 0.64
N ASP A 198 -10.40 13.49 1.76
CA ASP A 198 -10.48 14.95 1.88
C ASP A 198 -9.09 15.56 2.19
N ALA A 199 -8.02 14.90 1.73
CA ALA A 199 -6.67 15.41 1.93
C ALA A 199 -6.46 16.76 1.22
N ALA A 200 -5.83 17.70 1.91
CA ALA A 200 -5.29 18.89 1.29
C ALA A 200 -4.01 18.53 0.52
N ILE A 201 -3.95 18.86 -0.77
CA ILE A 201 -2.80 18.58 -1.64
C ILE A 201 -2.02 19.86 -1.88
N THR A 202 -0.71 19.79 -1.74
CA THR A 202 0.20 20.91 -1.97
C THR A 202 1.43 20.49 -2.76
N CYS A 203 2.01 21.42 -3.50
CA CYS A 203 3.28 21.25 -4.21
C CYS A 203 4.13 22.52 -4.13
N SER A 204 5.45 22.40 -4.36
CA SER A 204 6.34 23.56 -4.57
C SER A 204 6.70 23.75 -6.03
N THR A 205 7.29 22.71 -6.64
CA THR A 205 7.78 22.73 -8.01
C THR A 205 7.24 21.53 -8.78
N MET A 206 7.37 21.54 -10.11
CA MET A 206 6.94 20.45 -10.98
C MET A 206 7.68 19.11 -10.72
N THR A 207 8.80 19.14 -10.02
CA THR A 207 9.65 17.96 -9.76
C THR A 207 9.73 17.57 -8.29
N ALA A 208 9.23 18.42 -7.40
CA ALA A 208 9.18 18.14 -5.97
C ALA A 208 8.02 17.18 -5.63
N PRO A 209 8.15 16.37 -4.57
CA PRO A 209 7.04 15.56 -4.08
C PRO A 209 5.81 16.41 -3.78
N LEU A 210 4.63 15.90 -4.14
CA LEU A 210 3.36 16.44 -3.64
C LEU A 210 3.19 15.99 -2.19
N TYR A 211 2.71 16.89 -1.34
CA TYR A 211 2.41 16.62 0.05
C TYR A 211 0.90 16.61 0.29
N PHE A 212 0.43 15.60 1.02
CA PHE A 212 -0.97 15.38 1.37
C PHE A 212 -1.11 15.46 2.88
N SER A 213 -2.00 16.32 3.36
CA SER A 213 -2.32 16.46 4.78
C SER A 213 -3.75 16.01 5.07
N HIS A 214 -3.92 15.15 6.08
CA HIS A 214 -5.22 14.62 6.49
C HIS A 214 -5.26 14.37 8.01
N ALA A 215 -6.45 14.27 8.60
CA ALA A 215 -6.59 14.04 10.04
C ALA A 215 -5.97 12.71 10.50
N ASP A 216 -6.10 11.66 9.68
CA ASP A 216 -5.56 10.33 9.97
C ASP A 216 -4.05 10.17 9.69
N GLY A 217 -3.43 11.16 9.03
CA GLY A 217 -2.03 11.07 8.64
C GLY A 217 -1.70 11.93 7.43
N GLU A 218 -0.63 11.54 6.75
CA GLU A 218 -0.03 12.31 5.68
C GLU A 218 0.51 11.38 4.59
N ALA A 219 0.61 11.89 3.37
CA ALA A 219 1.16 11.14 2.26
C ALA A 219 2.08 12.00 1.40
N ILE A 220 2.96 11.34 0.65
CA ILE A 220 3.76 11.95 -0.40
C ILE A 220 3.56 11.21 -1.71
N LEU A 221 3.58 11.93 -2.82
CA LEU A 221 3.55 11.37 -4.17
C LEU A 221 4.61 12.04 -5.03
N LEU A 222 5.48 11.24 -5.63
CA LEU A 222 6.51 11.76 -6.53
C LEU A 222 5.90 12.11 -7.91
N PRO A 223 6.26 13.26 -8.47
CA PRO A 223 5.88 13.60 -9.83
C PRO A 223 6.63 12.73 -10.85
N VAL A 224 5.99 12.55 -12.00
CA VAL A 224 6.59 11.92 -13.16
C VAL A 224 7.29 13.02 -13.96
N ARG A 225 8.59 12.84 -14.22
CA ARG A 225 9.32 13.71 -15.15
C ARG A 225 8.66 13.62 -16.53
N THR A 226 8.12 14.74 -16.97
CA THR A 226 7.67 14.95 -18.34
C THR A 226 8.67 15.87 -19.02
N ASN A 227 9.10 15.53 -20.22
CA ASN A 227 9.81 16.47 -21.09
C ASN A 227 8.73 17.38 -21.70
N LYS A 228 8.22 18.33 -20.92
CA LYS A 228 7.47 19.46 -21.49
C LYS A 228 8.46 20.53 -21.89
#